data_AF-A0A8C2HKT5-F1
#
_entry.id   AF-A0A8C2HKT5-F1
#
_cell.length_a   1.000
_cell.length_b   1.000
_cell.length_c   1.000
_cell.angle_alpha   90.00
_cell.angle_beta   90.00
_cell.angle_gamma   90.00
#
_symmetry.space_group_name_H-M   'P 1'
#
loop_
_entity.id
_entity.type
_entity.pdbx_description
1 polymer ?
#
loop_
_entity_poly.entity_id
_entity_poly.type
_entity_poly.pdbx_seq_one_letter_code
_entity_poly.pdbx_strand_id
1 'polypeptide(L)'
;MVLYSLFRSVRTEVVKGCLAQHVQSLYTSCPSLAADKALLLKLRKSTGYTFINCKKALEKFNNDVTQAEIWLHEQAKKEGWSKASKLEGRKAKEGLIGLLMGDNAAVMVEVNCETDFVARNEKFQQLVKDVACSIMAHHSSKKQTGYIKSVLSSEDITKLHVPEGPSLADQIAFTIGRLGENIGTRRAVSLAVPSDWHIGSYVHGAVPGQVGIEMGRYGSLVVFQGGPKEGMVALGRKLGQHIVGEAPVSLGNMDDIPGGDSETRLLPQTFLLDPKYTVGQYLTLQDACVLDFIRFQCGEGTSQEK
;
A
#
# COMPACT_ATOMS: atom_id res chain seq x y z
N MET A 1 -97.06 20.62 10.39
CA MET A 1 -97.81 19.53 9.72
C MET A 1 -97.06 18.23 9.99
N VAL A 2 -97.80 17.14 10.23
CA VAL A 2 -97.42 15.94 10.99
C VAL A 2 -96.65 14.88 10.17
N LEU A 3 -95.99 13.96 10.89
CA LEU A 3 -95.49 12.60 10.54
C LEU A 3 -94.05 12.47 9.98
N TYR A 4 -93.19 11.48 10.34
CA TYR A 4 -93.09 10.39 11.35
C TYR A 4 -91.78 9.63 11.01
N SER A 5 -91.01 9.12 11.98
CA SER A 5 -90.34 7.80 11.99
C SER A 5 -89.30 7.68 13.12
N LEU A 6 -89.42 6.63 13.93
CA LEU A 6 -88.56 6.27 15.05
C LEU A 6 -88.31 4.76 15.03
N PHE A 7 -87.04 4.35 15.06
CA PHE A 7 -86.54 3.01 15.44
C PHE A 7 -85.19 3.25 16.14
N ARG A 8 -84.95 2.98 17.44
CA ARG A 8 -85.03 1.76 18.30
C ARG A 8 -83.80 0.85 18.16
N SER A 9 -83.05 0.65 19.24
CA SER A 9 -82.74 -0.68 19.84
C SER A 9 -81.86 -0.58 21.10
N VAL A 10 -82.22 -1.32 22.15
CA VAL A 10 -81.51 -1.49 23.45
C VAL A 10 -81.78 -2.93 23.98
N ARG A 11 -80.82 -3.47 24.76
CA ARG A 11 -80.74 -4.74 25.57
C ARG A 11 -80.21 -5.98 24.83
N THR A 12 -79.42 -6.91 25.41
CA THR A 12 -79.20 -7.39 26.81
C THR A 12 -77.88 -8.20 26.93
N GLU A 13 -77.37 -8.41 28.15
CA GLU A 13 -76.19 -9.24 28.53
C GLU A 13 -76.31 -10.75 28.24
N VAL A 14 -75.16 -11.42 27.97
CA VAL A 14 -74.89 -12.84 28.29
C VAL A 14 -73.38 -13.04 28.57
N VAL A 15 -73.06 -13.69 29.69
CA VAL A 15 -71.73 -14.11 30.15
C VAL A 15 -71.20 -15.30 29.33
N LYS A 16 -69.93 -15.24 28.88
CA LYS A 16 -69.17 -16.41 28.40
C LYS A 16 -67.73 -16.36 28.93
N GLY A 17 -67.35 -17.41 29.67
CA GLY A 17 -65.97 -17.65 30.08
C GLY A 17 -65.06 -17.95 28.89
N CYS A 18 -63.83 -17.44 28.95
CA CYS A 18 -62.76 -17.81 28.03
C CYS A 18 -61.46 -17.90 28.84
N LEU A 19 -60.84 -19.09 28.81
CA LEU A 19 -59.53 -19.38 29.37
C LEU A 19 -58.47 -18.55 28.61
N ALA A 20 -58.01 -17.47 29.22
CA ALA A 20 -56.84 -16.75 28.73
C ALA A 20 -55.58 -17.55 29.10
N GLN A 21 -55.07 -18.34 28.16
CA GLN A 21 -53.72 -18.88 28.25
C GLN A 21 -52.74 -17.70 28.22
N HIS A 22 -52.15 -17.41 29.38
CA HIS A 22 -51.00 -16.51 29.50
C HIS A 22 -49.79 -17.19 28.83
N VAL A 23 -49.57 -16.93 27.54
CA VAL A 23 -48.28 -17.19 26.92
C VAL A 23 -47.36 -16.06 27.35
N GLN A 24 -46.74 -16.22 28.53
CA GLN A 24 -45.58 -15.41 28.90
C GLN A 24 -44.45 -15.77 27.94
N SER A 25 -44.28 -14.94 26.91
CA SER A 25 -43.05 -14.92 26.12
C SER A 25 -41.92 -14.51 27.04
N LEU A 26 -41.16 -15.49 27.54
CA LEU A 26 -39.89 -15.27 28.20
C LEU A 26 -38.90 -14.81 27.13
N TYR A 27 -38.88 -13.51 26.86
CA TYR A 27 -37.69 -12.89 26.30
C TYR A 27 -36.59 -13.02 27.35
N THR A 28 -35.83 -14.11 27.29
CA THR A 28 -34.51 -14.20 27.90
C THR A 28 -33.63 -13.17 27.18
N SER A 29 -33.70 -11.92 27.63
CA SER A 29 -32.65 -10.95 27.36
C SER A 29 -31.41 -11.47 28.07
N CYS A 30 -30.52 -12.09 27.30
CA CYS A 30 -29.17 -12.35 27.75
C CYS A 30 -28.62 -11.01 28.27
N PRO A 31 -28.23 -10.87 29.54
CA PRO A 31 -27.68 -9.62 30.03
C PRO A 31 -26.35 -9.42 29.33
N SER A 32 -26.33 -8.62 28.27
CA SER A 32 -25.07 -8.17 27.68
C SER A 32 -24.37 -7.34 28.76
N LEU A 33 -23.34 -7.89 29.38
CA LEU A 33 -22.52 -7.15 30.33
C LEU A 33 -21.96 -5.92 29.60
N ALA A 34 -22.19 -4.73 30.18
CA ALA A 34 -21.60 -3.51 29.65
C ALA A 34 -20.06 -3.65 29.63
N ALA A 35 -19.44 -3.08 28.60
CA ALA A 35 -17.98 -3.09 28.50
C ALA A 35 -17.36 -2.35 29.69
N ASP A 36 -16.42 -3.00 30.37
CA ASP A 36 -15.63 -2.38 31.43
C ASP A 36 -14.74 -1.27 30.84
N LYS A 37 -14.72 -0.11 31.49
CA LYS A 37 -14.01 1.08 31.00
C LYS A 37 -12.49 0.90 30.98
N ALA A 38 -11.92 0.23 31.98
CA ALA A 38 -10.47 0.01 32.04
C ALA A 38 -10.03 -1.01 30.98
N LEU A 39 -10.79 -2.08 30.81
CA LEU A 39 -10.54 -3.09 29.77
C LEU A 39 -10.72 -2.51 28.37
N LEU A 40 -11.73 -1.66 28.16
CA LEU A 40 -11.93 -0.95 26.88
C LEU A 40 -10.73 -0.05 26.54
N LEU A 41 -10.23 0.72 27.51
CA LEU A 41 -9.05 1.55 27.32
C LEU A 41 -7.79 0.71 27.05
N LYS A 42 -7.62 -0.41 27.77
CA LYS A 42 -6.51 -1.34 27.57
C LYS A 42 -6.54 -1.94 26.17
N LEU A 43 -7.68 -2.51 25.75
CA LEU A 43 -7.88 -3.15 24.46
C LEU A 43 -7.70 -2.16 23.30
N ARG A 44 -8.19 -0.93 23.44
CA ARG A 44 -7.94 0.12 22.44
C ARG A 44 -6.47 0.49 22.36
N LYS A 45 -5.78 0.65 23.50
CA LYS A 45 -4.36 1.01 23.50
C LYS A 45 -3.49 -0.09 22.90
N SER A 46 -3.79 -1.36 23.16
CA SER A 46 -3.02 -2.49 22.60
C SER A 46 -3.27 -2.69 21.10
N THR A 47 -4.53 -2.60 20.65
CA THR A 47 -4.90 -2.94 19.27
C THR A 47 -4.94 -1.73 18.32
N GLY A 48 -5.29 -0.55 18.85
CA GLY A 48 -5.53 0.66 18.08
C GLY A 48 -6.78 0.62 17.20
N TYR A 49 -7.76 -0.25 17.48
CA TYR A 49 -9.06 -0.23 16.83
C TYR A 49 -9.98 0.89 17.40
N THR A 50 -11.10 1.16 16.72
CA THR A 50 -12.05 2.18 17.17
C THR A 50 -12.68 1.81 18.51
N PHE A 51 -13.02 2.81 19.33
CA PHE A 51 -13.67 2.57 20.63
C PHE A 51 -14.97 1.76 20.47
N ILE A 52 -15.74 2.03 19.40
CA ILE A 52 -16.99 1.34 19.12
C ILE A 52 -16.74 -0.15 18.88
N ASN A 53 -15.75 -0.50 18.07
CA ASN A 53 -15.45 -1.90 17.80
C ASN A 53 -14.90 -2.60 19.05
N CYS A 54 -14.00 -1.94 19.80
CA CYS A 54 -13.47 -2.50 21.05
C CYS A 54 -14.58 -2.73 22.09
N LYS A 55 -15.53 -1.80 22.19
CA LYS A 55 -16.69 -1.91 23.09
C LYS A 55 -17.58 -3.10 22.69
N LYS A 56 -17.94 -3.20 21.40
CA LYS A 56 -18.74 -4.32 20.87
C LYS A 56 -18.06 -5.67 21.12
N ALA A 57 -16.75 -5.74 20.95
CA ALA A 57 -15.97 -6.95 21.20
C ALA A 57 -16.06 -7.37 22.68
N LEU A 58 -15.81 -6.44 23.61
CA LEU A 58 -15.89 -6.72 25.04
C LEU A 58 -17.30 -7.11 25.48
N GLU A 59 -18.34 -6.42 25.00
CA GLU A 59 -19.74 -6.77 25.31
C GLU A 59 -20.10 -8.16 24.80
N LYS A 60 -19.56 -8.57 23.65
CA LYS A 60 -19.82 -9.89 23.04
C LYS A 60 -19.19 -11.05 23.79
N PHE A 61 -18.01 -10.84 24.38
CA PHE A 61 -17.26 -11.88 25.09
C PHE A 61 -17.22 -11.66 26.60
N ASN A 62 -18.21 -10.96 27.16
CA ASN A 62 -18.35 -10.74 28.60
C ASN A 62 -17.05 -10.20 29.24
N ASN A 63 -16.42 -9.22 28.58
CA ASN A 63 -15.15 -8.60 28.97
C ASN A 63 -13.91 -9.52 28.93
N ASP A 64 -13.97 -10.68 28.28
CA ASP A 64 -12.77 -11.46 27.94
C ASP A 64 -11.95 -10.73 26.87
N VAL A 65 -10.82 -10.16 27.29
CA VAL A 65 -9.92 -9.38 26.43
C VAL A 65 -9.31 -10.22 25.32
N THR A 66 -8.99 -11.49 25.60
CA THR A 66 -8.32 -12.37 24.63
C THR A 66 -9.27 -12.73 23.50
N GLN A 67 -10.49 -13.14 23.83
CA GLN A 67 -11.52 -13.44 22.83
C GLN A 67 -11.96 -12.18 22.08
N ALA A 68 -12.07 -11.05 22.78
CA ALA A 68 -12.38 -9.77 22.16
C ALA A 68 -11.31 -9.36 21.13
N GLU A 69 -10.03 -9.56 21.42
CA GLU A 69 -8.92 -9.24 20.51
C GLU A 69 -8.93 -10.13 19.26
N ILE A 70 -9.11 -11.45 19.42
CA ILE A 70 -9.23 -12.39 18.29
C ILE A 70 -10.40 -11.98 17.39
N TRP A 71 -11.56 -11.72 17.98
CA TRP A 71 -12.74 -11.32 17.23
C TRP A 71 -12.56 -9.95 16.54
N LEU A 72 -11.91 -8.98 17.19
CA LEU A 72 -11.60 -7.68 16.59
C LEU A 72 -10.74 -7.82 15.34
N HIS A 73 -9.71 -8.68 15.41
CA HIS A 73 -8.84 -8.94 14.28
C HIS A 73 -9.60 -9.57 13.11
N GLU A 74 -10.47 -10.54 13.37
CA GLU A 74 -11.34 -11.14 12.35
C GLU A 74 -12.32 -10.14 11.74
N GLN A 75 -12.94 -9.29 12.57
CA GLN A 75 -13.83 -8.24 12.07
C GLN A 75 -13.08 -7.21 11.24
N ALA A 76 -11.88 -6.80 11.66
CA ALA A 76 -11.08 -5.84 10.93
C ALA A 76 -10.73 -6.33 9.52
N LYS A 77 -10.50 -7.63 9.33
CA LYS A 77 -10.32 -8.23 8.00
C LYS A 77 -11.60 -8.09 7.16
N LYS A 78 -12.75 -8.48 7.70
CA LYS A 78 -14.05 -8.39 7.00
C LYS A 78 -14.42 -6.94 6.65
N GLU A 79 -14.24 -6.03 7.59
CA GLU A 79 -14.47 -4.60 7.40
C GLU A 79 -13.48 -4.01 6.38
N GLY A 80 -12.22 -4.43 6.42
CA GLY A 80 -11.18 -4.02 5.46
C GLY A 80 -11.59 -4.35 4.03
N TRP A 81 -11.93 -5.62 3.76
CA TRP A 81 -12.41 -6.05 2.45
C TRP A 81 -13.70 -5.35 2.03
N SER A 82 -14.66 -5.19 2.94
CA SER A 82 -15.89 -4.46 2.65
C SER A 82 -15.65 -2.99 2.28
N LYS A 83 -14.68 -2.33 2.93
CA LYS A 83 -14.29 -0.96 2.58
C LYS A 83 -13.51 -0.93 1.27
N ALA A 84 -12.58 -1.88 1.06
CA ALA A 84 -11.83 -1.98 -0.19
C ALA A 84 -12.77 -2.01 -1.40
N SER A 85 -13.78 -2.88 -1.40
CA SER A 85 -14.77 -2.95 -2.49
C SER A 85 -15.63 -1.68 -2.65
N LYS A 86 -15.83 -0.89 -1.58
CA LYS A 86 -16.59 0.37 -1.64
C LYS A 86 -15.76 1.57 -2.11
N LEU A 87 -14.44 1.49 -1.89
CA LEU A 87 -13.48 2.54 -2.23
C LEU A 87 -12.78 2.26 -3.56
N GLU A 88 -12.90 1.03 -4.05
CA GLU A 88 -12.46 0.62 -5.38
C GLU A 88 -13.02 1.56 -6.46
N GLY A 89 -12.17 1.94 -7.42
CA GLY A 89 -12.48 2.92 -8.46
C GLY A 89 -12.27 4.38 -8.05
N ARG A 90 -12.07 4.69 -6.76
CA ARG A 90 -11.65 6.04 -6.38
C ARG A 90 -10.23 6.32 -6.86
N LYS A 91 -10.02 7.56 -7.30
CA LYS A 91 -8.76 8.01 -7.89
C LYS A 91 -7.64 8.05 -6.84
N ALA A 92 -6.72 7.09 -6.90
CA ALA A 92 -5.53 7.01 -6.05
C ALA A 92 -4.27 7.39 -6.86
N LYS A 93 -3.90 8.68 -6.87
CA LYS A 93 -2.71 9.20 -7.59
C LYS A 93 -1.55 9.59 -6.68
N GLU A 94 -1.84 9.81 -5.40
CA GLU A 94 -0.83 10.03 -4.38
C GLU A 94 -0.25 8.68 -3.93
N GLY A 95 0.76 8.70 -3.07
CA GLY A 95 1.41 7.49 -2.57
C GLY A 95 2.92 7.63 -2.49
N LEU A 96 3.61 6.49 -2.53
CA LEU A 96 5.05 6.41 -2.40
C LEU A 96 5.65 5.42 -3.39
N ILE A 97 6.83 5.78 -3.89
CA ILE A 97 7.81 4.83 -4.41
C ILE A 97 8.63 4.33 -3.23
N GLY A 98 8.64 3.02 -2.99
CA GLY A 98 9.53 2.36 -2.05
C GLY A 98 10.68 1.67 -2.77
N LEU A 99 11.90 1.82 -2.27
CA LEU A 99 13.12 1.26 -2.84
C LEU A 99 13.90 0.49 -1.75
N LEU A 100 14.01 -0.82 -1.95
CA LEU A 100 14.70 -1.75 -1.07
C LEU A 100 15.92 -2.32 -1.77
N MET A 101 17.09 -2.08 -1.21
CA MET A 101 18.37 -2.64 -1.68
C MET A 101 18.72 -3.90 -0.89
N GLY A 102 19.14 -4.95 -1.60
CA GLY A 102 19.90 -6.07 -1.06
C GLY A 102 21.35 -6.03 -1.56
N ASP A 103 22.11 -7.11 -1.37
CA ASP A 103 23.54 -7.13 -1.73
C ASP A 103 23.77 -6.99 -3.25
N ASN A 104 23.15 -7.86 -4.04
CA ASN A 104 23.21 -7.86 -5.52
C ASN A 104 21.83 -7.81 -6.16
N ALA A 105 20.82 -7.34 -5.41
CA ALA A 105 19.45 -7.26 -5.85
C ALA A 105 18.79 -5.98 -5.36
N ALA A 106 17.75 -5.54 -6.07
CA ALA A 106 16.96 -4.37 -5.69
C ALA A 106 15.49 -4.57 -6.03
N VAL A 107 14.63 -3.99 -5.22
CA VAL A 107 13.19 -3.92 -5.46
C VAL A 107 12.76 -2.46 -5.42
N MET A 108 11.99 -2.03 -6.41
CA MET A 108 11.32 -0.73 -6.41
C MET A 108 9.83 -0.93 -6.66
N VAL A 109 8.99 -0.39 -5.80
CA VAL A 109 7.52 -0.56 -5.82
C VAL A 109 6.80 0.77 -5.77
N GLU A 110 5.69 0.89 -6.49
CA GLU A 110 4.74 1.99 -6.38
C GLU A 110 3.47 1.51 -5.66
N VAL A 111 3.16 2.15 -4.54
CA VAL A 111 1.90 1.97 -3.80
C VAL A 111 1.19 3.30 -3.76
N ASN A 112 -0.09 3.31 -4.17
CA ASN A 112 -0.89 4.52 -4.27
C ASN A 112 -1.96 4.62 -3.18
N CYS A 113 -2.33 5.86 -2.86
CA CYS A 113 -3.47 6.25 -2.02
C CYS A 113 -4.18 7.48 -2.59
N GLU A 114 -5.27 7.91 -1.96
CA GLU A 114 -6.05 9.07 -2.43
C GLU A 114 -5.35 10.38 -2.08
N THR A 115 -4.76 10.49 -0.88
CA THR A 115 -4.15 11.74 -0.38
C THR A 115 -2.70 11.59 0.05
N ASP A 116 -1.95 12.69 0.03
CA ASP A 116 -0.57 12.76 0.52
C ASP A 116 -0.48 12.64 2.06
N PHE A 117 -1.54 12.99 2.78
CA PHE A 117 -1.65 12.77 4.22
C PHE A 117 -1.58 11.28 4.58
N VAL A 118 -2.26 10.43 3.82
CA VAL A 118 -2.18 8.97 4.01
C VAL A 118 -0.83 8.44 3.56
N ALA A 119 -0.25 8.96 2.46
CA ALA A 119 1.09 8.56 2.01
C ALA A 119 2.16 8.74 3.10
N ARG A 120 2.04 9.80 3.93
CA ARG A 120 2.96 10.08 5.04
C ARG A 120 2.65 9.29 6.32
N ASN A 121 1.54 8.57 6.39
CA ASN A 121 1.15 7.80 7.58
C ASN A 121 2.06 6.58 7.79
N GLU A 122 2.48 6.32 9.03
CA GLU A 122 3.37 5.20 9.37
C GLU A 122 2.82 3.83 8.94
N LYS A 123 1.50 3.63 8.98
CA LYS A 123 0.88 2.36 8.56
C LYS A 123 0.94 2.18 7.05
N PHE A 124 0.80 3.26 6.30
CA PHE A 124 0.96 3.23 4.84
C PHE A 124 2.42 2.94 4.49
N GLN A 125 3.37 3.62 5.14
CA GLN A 125 4.80 3.35 4.95
C GLN A 125 5.16 1.90 5.31
N GLN A 126 4.57 1.35 6.39
CA GLN A 126 4.75 -0.06 6.74
C GLN A 126 4.22 -0.99 5.64
N LEU A 127 3.04 -0.71 5.07
CA LEU A 127 2.53 -1.48 3.94
C LEU A 127 3.50 -1.45 2.73
N VAL A 128 4.04 -0.27 2.38
CA VAL A 128 5.02 -0.15 1.28
C VAL A 128 6.25 -1.02 1.55
N LYS A 129 6.73 -1.01 2.80
CA LYS A 129 7.85 -1.87 3.24
C LYS A 129 7.51 -3.35 3.13
N ASP A 130 6.35 -3.77 3.65
CA ASP A 130 5.92 -5.17 3.63
C ASP A 130 5.81 -5.69 2.20
N VAL A 131 5.26 -4.89 1.28
CA VAL A 131 5.20 -5.21 -0.15
C VAL A 131 6.61 -5.37 -0.73
N ALA A 132 7.51 -4.42 -0.50
CA ALA A 132 8.88 -4.49 -1.02
C ALA A 132 9.65 -5.71 -0.48
N CYS A 133 9.54 -5.98 0.82
CA CYS A 133 10.16 -7.15 1.46
C CYS A 133 9.60 -8.47 0.91
N SER A 134 8.28 -8.55 0.69
CA SER A 134 7.64 -9.75 0.13
C SER A 134 8.13 -10.03 -1.30
N ILE A 135 8.27 -8.98 -2.11
CA ILE A 135 8.80 -9.09 -3.48
C ILE A 135 10.28 -9.50 -3.44
N MET A 136 11.08 -8.92 -2.54
CA MET A 136 12.49 -9.30 -2.38
C MET A 136 12.62 -10.78 -1.99
N ALA A 137 11.86 -11.24 -1.00
CA ALA A 137 11.87 -12.64 -0.57
C ALA A 137 11.45 -13.60 -1.70
N HIS A 138 10.41 -13.24 -2.46
CA HIS A 138 9.99 -14.01 -3.63
C HIS A 138 11.06 -14.03 -4.74
N HIS A 139 11.74 -12.91 -4.97
CA HIS A 139 12.82 -12.81 -5.95
C HIS A 139 14.02 -13.68 -5.54
N SER A 140 14.49 -13.56 -4.29
CA SER A 140 15.62 -14.33 -3.75
C SER A 140 15.38 -15.84 -3.70
N SER A 141 14.11 -16.29 -3.67
CA SER A 141 13.79 -17.72 -3.71
C SER A 141 14.15 -18.40 -5.04
N LYS A 142 14.32 -17.62 -6.10
CA LYS A 142 14.67 -18.12 -7.44
C LYS A 142 16.19 -18.21 -7.56
N LYS A 143 16.73 -19.43 -7.60
CA LYS A 143 18.16 -19.65 -7.95
C LYS A 143 18.38 -19.26 -9.40
N GLN A 144 19.05 -18.14 -9.64
CA GLN A 144 19.29 -17.66 -10.97
C GLN A 144 20.67 -17.01 -11.10
N THR A 145 21.26 -17.11 -12.29
CA THR A 145 22.60 -16.61 -12.63
C THR A 145 22.46 -15.56 -13.72
N GLY A 146 23.13 -14.41 -13.59
CA GLY A 146 23.10 -13.34 -14.60
C GLY A 146 22.31 -12.10 -14.17
N TYR A 147 22.10 -11.19 -15.12
CA TYR A 147 21.22 -10.04 -14.94
C TYR A 147 19.77 -10.43 -15.15
N ILE A 148 18.92 -10.07 -14.20
CA ILE A 148 17.51 -10.45 -14.19
C ILE A 148 16.71 -9.24 -13.80
N LYS A 149 15.67 -8.96 -14.58
CA LYS A 149 14.70 -7.91 -14.34
C LYS A 149 13.31 -8.51 -14.49
N SER A 150 12.50 -8.37 -13.44
CA SER A 150 11.12 -8.81 -13.44
C SER A 150 10.24 -7.64 -13.03
N VAL A 151 9.33 -7.28 -13.93
CA VAL A 151 8.27 -6.31 -13.67
C VAL A 151 7.04 -7.07 -13.19
N LEU A 152 6.45 -6.63 -12.09
CA LEU A 152 5.26 -7.22 -11.49
C LEU A 152 4.10 -6.24 -11.59
N SER A 153 2.94 -6.73 -12.06
CA SER A 153 1.69 -5.98 -12.04
C SER A 153 1.04 -6.02 -10.66
N SER A 154 -0.02 -5.25 -10.46
CA SER A 154 -0.82 -5.28 -9.23
C SER A 154 -1.34 -6.69 -8.91
N GLU A 155 -1.81 -7.42 -9.92
CA GLU A 155 -2.34 -8.77 -9.76
C GLU A 155 -1.28 -9.77 -9.31
N ASP A 156 -0.03 -9.60 -9.74
CA ASP A 156 1.06 -10.49 -9.34
C ASP A 156 1.56 -10.16 -7.94
N ILE A 157 1.62 -8.86 -7.58
CA ILE A 157 2.01 -8.42 -6.24
C ILE A 157 0.99 -8.92 -5.21
N THR A 158 -0.31 -8.75 -5.47
CA THR A 158 -1.37 -9.10 -4.51
C THR A 158 -1.44 -10.60 -4.17
N LYS A 159 -0.94 -11.47 -5.05
CA LYS A 159 -0.82 -12.93 -4.81
C LYS A 159 0.33 -13.30 -3.87
N LEU A 160 1.30 -12.42 -3.67
CA LEU A 160 2.43 -12.66 -2.76
C LEU A 160 1.97 -12.57 -1.29
N HIS A 161 2.82 -13.11 -0.42
CA HIS A 161 2.57 -13.14 1.02
C HIS A 161 3.67 -12.40 1.75
N VAL A 162 3.30 -11.74 2.85
CA VAL A 162 4.29 -11.25 3.81
C VAL A 162 5.03 -12.44 4.41
N PRO A 163 6.35 -12.38 4.60
CA PRO A 163 7.10 -13.44 5.28
C PRO A 163 6.42 -13.80 6.62
N GLU A 164 6.06 -15.08 6.78
CA GLU A 164 5.36 -15.59 7.97
C GLU A 164 4.03 -14.85 8.29
N GLY A 165 3.37 -14.29 7.26
CA GLY A 165 2.19 -13.44 7.41
C GLY A 165 1.08 -13.72 6.40
N PRO A 166 0.04 -12.87 6.38
CA PRO A 166 -1.07 -13.01 5.44
C PRO A 166 -0.67 -12.60 4.02
N SER A 167 -1.60 -12.80 3.08
CA SER A 167 -1.44 -12.31 1.71
C SER A 167 -1.28 -10.79 1.67
N LEU A 168 -0.58 -10.26 0.65
CA LEU A 168 -0.49 -8.82 0.44
C LEU A 168 -1.87 -8.22 0.16
N ALA A 169 -2.76 -8.94 -0.52
CA ALA A 169 -4.14 -8.53 -0.71
C ALA A 169 -4.87 -8.27 0.64
N ASP A 170 -4.71 -9.18 1.60
CA ASP A 170 -5.27 -9.00 2.95
C ASP A 170 -4.64 -7.82 3.69
N GLN A 171 -3.32 -7.61 3.55
CA GLN A 171 -2.65 -6.46 4.18
C GLN A 171 -3.10 -5.11 3.60
N ILE A 172 -3.29 -5.05 2.28
CA ILE A 172 -3.83 -3.86 1.61
C ILE A 172 -5.26 -3.61 2.12
N ALA A 173 -6.13 -4.61 2.09
CA ALA A 173 -7.50 -4.50 2.59
C ALA A 173 -7.55 -4.09 4.08
N PHE A 174 -6.66 -4.65 4.90
CA PHE A 174 -6.52 -4.27 6.30
C PHE A 174 -6.12 -2.80 6.46
N THR A 175 -5.15 -2.34 5.67
CA THR A 175 -4.67 -0.95 5.69
C THR A 175 -5.76 0.02 5.24
N ILE A 176 -6.50 -0.30 4.17
CA ILE A 176 -7.72 0.43 3.75
C ILE A 176 -8.73 0.49 4.90
N GLY A 177 -8.93 -0.63 5.60
CA GLY A 177 -9.78 -0.73 6.78
C GLY A 177 -9.45 0.33 7.85
N ARG A 178 -8.14 0.56 8.08
CA ARG A 178 -7.63 1.47 9.11
C ARG A 178 -7.51 2.93 8.67
N LEU A 179 -7.13 3.17 7.42
CA LEU A 179 -6.86 4.52 6.91
C LEU A 179 -8.07 5.14 6.19
N GLY A 180 -8.98 4.30 5.67
CA GLY A 180 -10.25 4.76 5.09
C GLY A 180 -10.13 5.37 3.69
N GLU A 181 -9.01 5.17 3.00
CA GLU A 181 -8.81 5.56 1.61
C GLU A 181 -8.65 4.34 0.72
N ASN A 182 -8.93 4.50 -0.57
CA ASN A 182 -8.52 3.56 -1.59
C ASN A 182 -6.99 3.48 -1.61
N ILE A 183 -6.45 2.28 -1.42
CA ILE A 183 -5.01 2.00 -1.40
C ILE A 183 -4.76 0.79 -2.30
N GLY A 184 -3.72 0.85 -3.12
CA GLY A 184 -3.39 -0.25 -4.00
C GLY A 184 -1.93 -0.26 -4.41
N THR A 185 -1.42 -1.46 -4.70
CA THR A 185 -0.14 -1.63 -5.40
C THR A 185 -0.36 -1.38 -6.88
N ARG A 186 0.52 -0.62 -7.52
CA ARG A 186 0.38 -0.33 -8.95
C ARG A 186 1.31 -1.15 -9.81
N ARG A 187 2.59 -1.13 -9.46
CA ARG A 187 3.65 -1.83 -10.18
C ARG A 187 4.84 -2.03 -9.26
N ALA A 188 5.63 -3.04 -9.55
CA ALA A 188 6.94 -3.19 -8.96
C ALA A 188 7.93 -3.68 -10.00
N VAL A 189 9.21 -3.47 -9.71
CA VAL A 189 10.30 -4.12 -10.40
C VAL A 189 11.22 -4.73 -9.37
N SER A 190 11.67 -5.94 -9.66
CA SER A 190 12.76 -6.61 -8.95
C SER A 190 13.88 -6.88 -9.95
N LEU A 191 15.10 -6.66 -9.52
CA LEU A 191 16.26 -7.00 -10.32
C LEU A 191 17.36 -7.63 -9.47
N ALA A 192 18.17 -8.47 -10.10
CA ALA A 192 19.42 -8.99 -9.55
C ALA A 192 20.50 -8.93 -10.60
N VAL A 193 21.73 -8.70 -10.16
CA VAL A 193 22.90 -8.55 -11.02
C VAL A 193 23.99 -9.55 -10.64
N PRO A 194 24.88 -9.92 -11.59
CA PRO A 194 26.11 -10.66 -11.29
C PRO A 194 27.02 -9.91 -10.30
N SER A 195 27.97 -10.61 -9.68
CA SER A 195 28.87 -10.05 -8.67
C SER A 195 29.83 -8.97 -9.19
N ASP A 196 30.08 -8.93 -10.50
CA ASP A 196 30.93 -7.93 -11.18
C ASP A 196 30.15 -6.70 -11.66
N TRP A 197 28.84 -6.64 -11.37
CA TRP A 197 27.95 -5.54 -11.75
C TRP A 197 27.51 -4.80 -10.50
N HIS A 198 27.03 -3.57 -10.70
CA HIS A 198 26.63 -2.67 -9.63
C HIS A 198 25.22 -2.13 -9.85
N ILE A 199 24.50 -1.93 -8.75
CA ILE A 199 23.20 -1.30 -8.73
C ILE A 199 23.34 0.04 -8.00
N GLY A 200 23.12 1.13 -8.71
CA GLY A 200 22.93 2.46 -8.14
C GLY A 200 21.45 2.74 -7.92
N SER A 201 21.14 3.51 -6.89
CA SER A 201 19.77 3.93 -6.59
C SER A 201 19.71 5.39 -6.19
N TYR A 202 18.55 5.99 -6.39
CA TYR A 202 18.24 7.31 -5.83
C TYR A 202 16.74 7.49 -5.64
N VAL A 203 16.35 8.04 -4.50
CA VAL A 203 14.97 8.43 -4.20
C VAL A 203 14.89 9.94 -4.01
N HIS A 204 13.92 10.58 -4.67
CA HIS A 204 13.67 12.02 -4.54
C HIS A 204 12.33 12.32 -3.89
N GLY A 205 12.27 13.42 -3.13
CA GLY A 205 11.14 13.73 -2.25
C GLY A 205 11.05 12.74 -1.09
N ALA A 206 12.18 12.49 -0.43
CA ALA A 206 12.32 11.47 0.59
C ALA A 206 11.32 11.66 1.74
N VAL A 207 10.65 10.58 2.14
CA VAL A 207 9.76 10.52 3.29
C VAL A 207 10.43 9.68 4.37
N PRO A 208 10.96 10.29 5.44
CA PRO A 208 11.58 9.54 6.53
C PRO A 208 10.51 8.81 7.36
N GLY A 209 10.88 7.68 7.95
CA GLY A 209 10.04 6.99 8.94
C GLY A 209 10.41 5.52 9.13
N GLN A 210 10.44 4.75 8.05
CA GLN A 210 10.74 3.31 8.11
C GLN A 210 12.22 3.00 7.89
N VAL A 211 12.80 2.21 8.79
CA VAL A 211 14.20 1.77 8.68
C VAL A 211 14.33 0.64 7.66
N GLY A 212 15.38 0.68 6.84
CA GLY A 212 15.75 -0.38 5.90
C GLY A 212 15.08 -0.28 4.52
N ILE A 213 14.39 0.83 4.23
CA ILE A 213 13.79 1.10 2.92
C ILE A 213 13.80 2.61 2.67
N GLU A 214 14.12 3.03 1.45
CA GLU A 214 14.00 4.43 1.03
C GLU A 214 12.63 4.66 0.42
N MET A 215 11.98 5.78 0.74
CA MET A 215 10.66 6.11 0.21
C MET A 215 10.58 7.55 -0.26
N GLY A 216 9.86 7.80 -1.35
CA GLY A 216 9.67 9.16 -1.85
C GLY A 216 8.72 9.23 -3.03
N ARG A 217 8.72 10.38 -3.72
CA ARG A 217 7.85 10.62 -4.89
C ARG A 217 8.42 10.04 -6.18
N TYR A 218 9.74 9.99 -6.27
CA TYR A 218 10.46 9.43 -7.41
C TYR A 218 11.48 8.42 -6.92
N GLY A 219 11.72 7.39 -7.71
CA GLY A 219 12.80 6.44 -7.49
C GLY A 219 13.47 6.08 -8.81
N SER A 220 14.78 5.85 -8.76
CA SER A 220 15.53 5.29 -9.88
C SER A 220 16.45 4.16 -9.44
N LEU A 221 16.63 3.22 -10.36
CA LEU A 221 17.64 2.17 -10.32
C LEU A 221 18.50 2.28 -11.57
N VAL A 222 19.80 2.11 -11.43
CA VAL A 222 20.75 2.06 -12.55
C VAL A 222 21.64 0.85 -12.39
N VAL A 223 21.72 0.04 -13.43
CA VAL A 223 22.59 -1.14 -13.50
C VAL A 223 23.80 -0.78 -14.34
N PHE A 224 24.99 -0.98 -13.81
CA PHE A 224 26.22 -0.61 -14.50
C PHE A 224 27.38 -1.54 -14.16
N GLN A 225 28.38 -1.56 -15.02
CA GLN A 225 29.64 -2.28 -14.86
C GLN A 225 30.81 -1.31 -14.79
N GLY A 226 31.92 -1.77 -14.23
CA GLY A 226 33.11 -0.94 -14.03
C GLY A 226 32.86 0.17 -13.01
N GLY A 227 33.68 1.22 -13.06
CA GLY A 227 33.61 2.33 -12.14
C GLY A 227 34.86 2.49 -11.28
N PRO A 228 34.93 3.60 -10.52
CA PRO A 228 36.09 3.90 -9.70
C PRO A 228 36.19 2.95 -8.51
N LYS A 229 37.42 2.58 -8.12
CA LYS A 229 37.69 1.73 -6.94
C LYS A 229 37.09 2.31 -5.65
N GLU A 230 37.09 3.64 -5.53
CA GLU A 230 36.47 4.38 -4.46
C GLU A 230 35.33 5.25 -5.00
N GLY A 231 34.24 5.39 -4.26
CA GLY A 231 33.12 6.23 -4.68
C GLY A 231 32.10 5.55 -5.61
N MET A 232 32.12 4.22 -5.74
CA MET A 232 31.13 3.45 -6.51
C MET A 232 29.68 3.80 -6.13
N VAL A 233 29.39 3.88 -4.83
CA VAL A 233 28.07 4.27 -4.29
C VAL A 233 27.72 5.71 -4.69
N ALA A 234 28.70 6.61 -4.68
CA ALA A 234 28.49 7.99 -5.09
C ALA A 234 28.20 8.10 -6.59
N LEU A 235 28.88 7.33 -7.44
CA LEU A 235 28.61 7.24 -8.87
C LEU A 235 27.17 6.76 -9.12
N GLY A 236 26.78 5.63 -8.53
CA GLY A 236 25.42 5.09 -8.67
C GLY A 236 24.34 6.09 -8.25
N ARG A 237 24.56 6.79 -7.12
CA ARG A 237 23.63 7.84 -6.66
C ARG A 237 23.55 9.03 -7.62
N LYS A 238 24.68 9.51 -8.15
CA LYS A 238 24.72 10.62 -9.11
C LYS A 238 24.01 10.28 -10.42
N LEU A 239 24.20 9.06 -10.92
CA LEU A 239 23.48 8.55 -12.09
C LEU A 239 21.98 8.47 -11.79
N GLY A 240 21.60 7.95 -10.62
CA GLY A 240 20.21 7.91 -10.17
C GLY A 240 19.56 9.30 -10.08
N GLN A 241 20.30 10.31 -9.60
CA GLN A 241 19.88 11.72 -9.57
C GLN A 241 19.60 12.26 -10.96
N HIS A 242 20.51 12.02 -11.91
CA HIS A 242 20.33 12.41 -13.30
C HIS A 242 19.10 11.74 -13.92
N ILE A 243 18.93 10.42 -13.76
CA ILE A 243 17.77 9.68 -14.28
C ILE A 243 16.45 10.24 -13.73
N VAL A 244 16.39 10.59 -12.43
CA VAL A 244 15.19 11.20 -11.85
C VAL A 244 14.92 12.58 -12.46
N GLY A 245 15.96 13.40 -12.62
CA GLY A 245 15.86 14.78 -13.09
C GLY A 245 15.54 14.90 -14.58
N GLU A 246 16.33 14.24 -15.44
CA GLU A 246 16.27 14.37 -16.91
C GLU A 246 15.35 13.35 -17.58
N ALA A 247 14.80 12.41 -16.81
CA ALA A 247 13.79 11.44 -17.24
C ALA A 247 14.05 10.78 -18.63
N PRO A 248 15.24 10.19 -18.86
CA PRO A 248 15.52 9.49 -20.12
C PRO A 248 14.55 8.33 -20.33
N VAL A 249 14.26 8.02 -21.59
CA VAL A 249 13.35 6.93 -22.00
C VAL A 249 14.10 5.73 -22.58
N SER A 250 15.38 5.91 -22.94
CA SER A 250 16.24 4.85 -23.48
C SER A 250 17.72 5.14 -23.18
N LEU A 251 18.61 4.17 -23.40
CA LEU A 251 20.04 4.33 -23.09
C LEU A 251 20.77 5.20 -24.12
N GLY A 252 20.62 4.91 -25.42
CA GLY A 252 21.49 5.44 -26.46
C GLY A 252 22.82 4.69 -26.55
N ASN A 253 23.79 5.29 -27.24
CA ASN A 253 25.15 4.75 -27.44
C ASN A 253 26.21 5.71 -26.90
N MET A 254 27.41 5.17 -26.60
CA MET A 254 28.54 5.98 -26.12
C MET A 254 29.08 6.96 -27.16
N ASP A 255 28.93 6.63 -28.45
CA ASP A 255 29.38 7.46 -29.57
C ASP A 255 28.31 8.45 -30.07
N ASP A 256 27.16 8.51 -29.41
CA ASP A 256 26.09 9.44 -29.78
C ASP A 256 26.54 10.89 -29.54
N ILE A 257 26.20 11.76 -30.49
CA ILE A 257 26.45 13.20 -30.40
C ILE A 257 25.56 13.80 -29.29
N PRO A 258 26.03 14.79 -28.51
CA PRO A 258 25.21 15.46 -27.51
C PRO A 258 23.88 15.97 -28.08
N GLY A 259 22.77 15.58 -27.47
CA GLY A 259 21.42 15.82 -28.00
C GLY A 259 20.74 17.11 -27.53
N GLY A 260 21.42 17.93 -26.72
CA GLY A 260 20.86 19.14 -26.11
C GLY A 260 19.74 18.87 -25.10
N ASP A 261 18.97 19.91 -24.75
CA ASP A 261 18.01 19.89 -23.64
C ASP A 261 16.75 19.04 -23.88
N SER A 262 16.49 18.64 -25.13
CA SER A 262 15.36 17.77 -25.51
C SER A 262 15.76 16.31 -25.73
N GLU A 263 17.00 15.94 -25.41
CA GLU A 263 17.48 14.58 -25.59
C GLU A 263 16.77 13.61 -24.64
N THR A 264 16.38 12.45 -25.17
CA THR A 264 15.59 11.45 -24.45
C THR A 264 16.39 10.18 -24.15
N ARG A 265 17.58 10.04 -24.74
CA ARG A 265 18.53 8.95 -24.49
C ARG A 265 19.50 9.35 -23.38
N LEU A 266 19.71 8.47 -22.40
CA LEU A 266 20.54 8.74 -21.23
C LEU A 266 21.98 9.16 -21.59
N LEU A 267 22.67 8.39 -22.42
CA LEU A 267 24.10 8.61 -22.67
C LEU A 267 24.44 9.96 -23.33
N PRO A 268 23.68 10.44 -24.35
CA PRO A 268 23.92 11.76 -24.95
C PRO A 268 23.32 12.94 -24.19
N GLN A 269 22.55 12.73 -23.10
CA GLN A 269 22.07 13.83 -22.25
C GLN A 269 23.23 14.57 -21.58
N THR A 270 23.08 15.89 -21.45
CA THR A 270 23.99 16.73 -20.65
C THR A 270 23.92 16.30 -19.20
N PHE A 271 25.06 16.00 -18.58
CA PHE A 271 25.08 15.46 -17.23
C PHE A 271 24.69 16.53 -16.20
N LEU A 272 23.55 16.31 -15.54
CA LEU A 272 22.92 17.23 -14.58
C LEU A 272 23.88 17.84 -13.54
N LEU A 273 24.82 17.07 -13.02
CA LEU A 273 25.73 17.51 -11.95
C LEU A 273 27.04 18.13 -12.48
N ASP A 274 27.40 17.88 -13.73
CA ASP A 274 28.53 18.52 -14.39
C ASP A 274 28.20 18.72 -15.88
N PRO A 275 27.55 19.84 -16.23
CA PRO A 275 27.07 20.11 -17.59
C PRO A 275 28.16 20.23 -18.66
N LYS A 276 29.44 20.14 -18.29
CA LYS A 276 30.56 20.09 -19.23
C LYS A 276 30.61 18.79 -20.02
N TYR A 277 29.98 17.74 -19.49
CA TYR A 277 30.01 16.40 -20.06
C TYR A 277 28.60 15.92 -20.37
N THR A 278 28.47 15.06 -21.38
CA THR A 278 27.32 14.16 -21.43
C THR A 278 27.46 13.04 -20.39
N VAL A 279 26.39 12.30 -20.12
CA VAL A 279 26.46 11.13 -19.24
C VAL A 279 27.49 10.11 -19.77
N GLY A 280 27.49 9.83 -21.08
CA GLY A 280 28.45 8.89 -21.69
C GLY A 280 29.91 9.35 -21.54
N GLN A 281 30.18 10.64 -21.72
CA GLN A 281 31.50 11.21 -21.49
C GLN A 281 31.91 11.12 -20.02
N TYR A 282 31.01 11.45 -19.09
CA TYR A 282 31.27 11.33 -17.66
C TYR A 282 31.55 9.88 -17.25
N LEU A 283 30.78 8.92 -17.77
CA LEU A 283 30.99 7.48 -17.54
C LEU A 283 32.35 7.00 -18.05
N THR A 284 32.79 7.49 -19.21
CA THR A 284 34.12 7.20 -19.77
C THR A 284 35.23 7.65 -18.83
N LEU A 285 35.10 8.81 -18.20
CA LEU A 285 36.06 9.30 -17.19
C LEU A 285 36.08 8.46 -15.91
N GLN A 286 34.98 7.77 -15.62
CA GLN A 286 34.84 6.90 -14.44
C GLN A 286 35.16 5.44 -14.73
N ASP A 287 35.53 5.08 -15.97
CA ASP A 287 35.71 3.70 -16.43
C ASP A 287 34.47 2.82 -16.16
N ALA A 288 33.28 3.40 -16.40
CA ALA A 288 31.99 2.77 -16.13
C ALA A 288 31.12 2.67 -17.39
N CYS A 289 30.24 1.68 -17.42
CA CYS A 289 29.26 1.49 -18.49
C CYS A 289 27.87 1.19 -17.90
N VAL A 290 26.88 2.00 -18.24
CA VAL A 290 25.48 1.76 -17.83
C VAL A 290 24.84 0.76 -18.80
N LEU A 291 24.16 -0.24 -18.24
CA LEU A 291 23.58 -1.36 -18.96
C LEU A 291 22.05 -1.34 -18.98
N ASP A 292 21.44 -0.82 -17.92
CA ASP A 292 19.98 -0.65 -17.83
C ASP A 292 19.66 0.42 -16.78
N PHE A 293 18.49 1.03 -16.88
CA PHE A 293 17.95 1.88 -15.83
C PHE A 293 16.44 1.77 -15.73
N ILE A 294 15.93 2.18 -14.58
CA ILE A 294 14.50 2.21 -14.30
C ILE A 294 14.20 3.49 -13.55
N ARG A 295 13.11 4.15 -13.91
CA ARG A 295 12.62 5.35 -13.25
C ARG A 295 11.13 5.19 -12.97
N PHE A 296 10.74 5.36 -11.71
CA PHE A 296 9.34 5.49 -11.33
C PHE A 296 9.06 6.90 -10.81
N GLN A 297 7.91 7.43 -11.21
CA GLN A 297 7.27 8.58 -10.60
C GLN A 297 5.90 8.14 -10.06
N CYS A 298 5.64 8.44 -8.78
CA CYS A 298 4.36 8.14 -8.17
C CYS A 298 3.22 8.87 -8.92
N GLY A 299 2.19 8.12 -9.32
CA GLY A 299 1.01 8.62 -10.01
C GLY A 299 1.20 8.85 -11.52
N GLU A 300 2.35 8.51 -12.09
CA GLU A 300 2.65 8.68 -13.52
C GLU A 300 1.67 7.92 -14.43
N GLY A 301 1.21 8.49 -15.54
CA GLY A 301 0.36 7.79 -16.53
C GLY A 301 -1.11 7.62 -16.13
N THR A 302 -1.53 8.14 -14.97
CA THR A 302 -2.93 8.07 -14.49
C THR A 302 -3.86 9.13 -15.13
N SER A 303 -3.43 9.78 -16.21
CA SER A 303 -4.11 10.93 -16.83
C SER A 303 -5.14 10.55 -17.90
N GLN A 304 -5.36 9.26 -18.17
CA GLN A 304 -6.28 8.78 -19.20
C GLN A 304 -7.29 7.75 -18.66
N GLU A 305 -8.10 8.16 -17.68
CA GLU A 305 -9.43 7.58 -17.52
C GLU A 305 -10.37 8.77 -17.31
N LYS A 306 -10.99 9.20 -18.42
CA LYS A 306 -12.13 10.11 -18.47
C LYS A 306 -13.37 9.30 -18.83
#